data_AF-A0A950KN64-F1
#
_entry.id   AF-A0A950KN64-F1
#
_cell.length_a   1.000
_cell.length_b   1.000
_cell.length_c   1.000
_cell.angle_alpha   90.00
_cell.angle_beta   90.00
_cell.angle_gamma   90.00
#
_symmetry.space_group_name_H-M   'P 1'
#
loop_
_entity.id
_entity.type
_entity.pdbx_description
1 polymer ?
#
loop_
_entity_poly.entity_id
_entity_poly.type
_entity_poly.pdbx_seq_one_letter_code
_entity_poly.pdbx_strand_id
1 'polypeptide(L)'
;MSFKRAPEAFVSRTLFKLGMGYVILSRFKSEGRVESGVFLLDTFCLGVKDAMFVQLNIADYRNDLVERFSAQDPLEPIEPSCARKLVEDAVRYAAGLGFQPHPDYRKACRVFGGTDAGACTRQFVFGYNITPLTHRWASARP
;
A
#
# COMPACT_ATOMS: atom_id res chain seq x y z
N MET A 1 22.88 -23.06 6.20
CA MET A 1 22.24 -21.73 6.24
C MET A 1 21.01 -21.76 5.35
N SER A 2 19.80 -21.61 5.89
CA SER A 2 18.58 -21.54 5.06
C SER A 2 18.56 -20.20 4.34
N PHE A 3 18.63 -20.21 3.01
CA PHE A 3 18.45 -19.01 2.20
C PHE A 3 16.99 -18.56 2.33
N LYS A 4 16.75 -17.44 3.01
CA LYS A 4 15.40 -16.88 3.18
C LYS A 4 15.15 -15.93 2.02
N ARG A 5 14.17 -16.24 1.18
CA ARG A 5 13.75 -15.36 0.08
C ARG A 5 13.35 -13.99 0.65
N ALA A 6 13.87 -12.93 0.02
CA ALA A 6 13.55 -11.56 0.40
C ALA A 6 12.05 -11.27 0.20
N PRO A 7 11.43 -10.39 1.01
CA PRO A 7 10.07 -9.94 0.75
C PRO A 7 9.93 -9.31 -0.64
N GLU A 8 8.75 -9.44 -1.22
CA GLU A 8 8.39 -8.82 -2.48
C GLU A 8 7.22 -7.88 -2.28
N ALA A 9 7.18 -6.78 -3.04
CA ALA A 9 6.05 -5.89 -3.04
C ALA A 9 5.74 -5.35 -4.43
N PHE A 10 4.45 -5.06 -4.64
CA PHE A 10 3.90 -4.54 -5.88
C PHE A 10 2.93 -3.41 -5.57
N VAL A 11 2.82 -2.48 -6.51
CA VAL A 11 1.86 -1.38 -6.46
C VAL A 11 1.16 -1.22 -7.80
N SER A 12 -0.12 -0.89 -7.76
CA SER A 12 -0.91 -0.44 -8.90
C SER A 12 -0.22 0.73 -9.62
N ARG A 13 0.10 0.56 -10.91
CA ARG A 13 0.75 1.60 -11.73
C ARG A 13 -0.05 2.88 -11.77
N THR A 14 -1.38 2.79 -11.72
CA THR A 14 -2.27 3.94 -11.84
C THR A 14 -2.68 4.54 -10.49
N LEU A 15 -2.16 4.04 -9.35
CA LEU A 15 -2.56 4.40 -7.99
C LEU A 15 -2.69 5.92 -7.78
N PHE A 16 -1.62 6.68 -8.04
CA PHE A 16 -1.63 8.13 -7.83
C PHE A 16 -2.35 8.91 -8.94
N LYS A 17 -2.52 8.31 -10.12
CA LYS A 17 -3.22 8.94 -11.25
C LYS A 17 -4.74 8.89 -11.06
N LEU A 18 -5.26 7.74 -10.65
CA LEU A 18 -6.69 7.49 -10.46
C LEU A 18 -7.14 7.70 -9.02
N GLY A 19 -6.19 7.86 -8.09
CA GLY A 19 -6.45 8.01 -6.67
C GLY A 19 -6.68 6.69 -5.94
N MET A 20 -6.93 5.60 -6.64
CA MET A 20 -7.16 4.28 -6.06
C MET A 20 -6.33 3.19 -6.74
N GLY A 21 -5.91 2.20 -5.97
CA GLY A 21 -5.14 1.06 -6.47
C GLY A 21 -4.62 0.16 -5.35
N TYR A 22 -4.08 -0.99 -5.72
CA TYR A 22 -3.58 -1.98 -4.77
C TYR A 22 -2.12 -1.76 -4.42
N VAL A 23 -1.78 -2.04 -3.16
CA VAL A 23 -0.42 -2.32 -2.71
C VAL A 23 -0.42 -3.75 -2.16
N ILE A 24 0.50 -4.58 -2.66
CA ILE A 24 0.66 -5.96 -2.23
C ILE A 24 2.05 -6.09 -1.64
N LEU A 25 2.16 -6.55 -0.39
CA LEU A 25 3.43 -6.94 0.21
C LEU A 25 3.37 -8.42 0.57
N SER A 26 4.41 -9.17 0.25
CA SER A 26 4.48 -10.62 0.45
C SER A 26 5.78 -10.99 1.16
N ARG A 27 5.69 -11.83 2.18
CA ARG A 27 6.87 -12.41 2.85
C ARG A 27 6.86 -13.92 2.72
N PHE A 28 8.05 -14.47 2.54
CA PHE A 28 8.25 -15.89 2.31
C PHE A 28 8.71 -16.57 3.61
N LYS A 29 8.03 -17.66 3.95
CA LYS A 29 8.35 -18.50 5.10
C LYS A 29 9.13 -19.74 4.65
N SER A 30 9.73 -20.42 5.60
CA SER A 30 10.16 -21.82 5.40
C SER A 30 8.97 -22.67 4.95
N GLU A 31 9.25 -23.83 4.35
CA GLU A 31 8.23 -24.81 3.92
C GLU A 31 7.35 -24.34 2.74
N GLY A 32 7.79 -23.34 1.99
CA GLY A 32 7.08 -22.91 0.77
C GLY A 32 5.78 -22.16 1.02
N ARG A 33 5.56 -21.62 2.22
CA ARG A 33 4.41 -20.76 2.52
C ARG A 33 4.71 -19.29 2.24
N VAL A 34 3.71 -18.59 1.70
CA VAL A 34 3.73 -17.14 1.45
C VAL A 34 2.63 -16.49 2.27
N GLU A 35 2.97 -15.41 2.96
CA GLU A 35 1.98 -14.56 3.61
C GLU A 35 1.97 -13.22 2.91
N SER A 36 0.79 -12.77 2.49
CA SER A 36 0.62 -11.54 1.73
C SER A 36 -0.42 -10.63 2.38
N GLY A 37 -0.08 -9.35 2.49
CA GLY A 37 -1.04 -8.29 2.80
C GLY A 37 -1.38 -7.59 1.49
N VAL A 38 -2.67 -7.54 1.18
CA VAL A 38 -3.21 -6.79 0.05
C VAL A 38 -3.96 -5.60 0.61
N PHE A 39 -3.65 -4.41 0.15
CA PHE A 39 -4.25 -3.17 0.61
C PHE A 39 -4.81 -2.44 -0.60
N LEU A 40 -6.13 -2.19 -0.62
CA LEU A 40 -6.72 -1.24 -1.55
C LEU A 40 -6.58 0.15 -0.96
N LEU A 41 -5.75 0.98 -1.59
CA LEU A 41 -5.54 2.35 -1.16
C LEU A 41 -6.48 3.28 -1.92
N ASP A 42 -6.92 4.31 -1.22
CA ASP A 42 -7.47 5.56 -1.72
C ASP A 42 -6.53 6.68 -1.26
N THR A 43 -5.71 7.16 -2.19
CA THR A 43 -4.71 8.21 -1.96
C THR A 43 -5.31 9.61 -1.96
N PHE A 44 -6.59 9.77 -2.32
CA PHE A 44 -7.26 11.07 -2.34
C PHE A 44 -7.93 11.41 -1.02
N CYS A 45 -8.40 10.42 -0.25
CA CYS A 45 -8.99 10.69 1.07
C CYS A 45 -8.94 9.52 2.06
N LEU A 46 -9.44 8.33 1.68
CA LEU A 46 -9.78 7.28 2.68
C LEU A 46 -8.59 6.51 3.23
N GLY A 47 -7.40 6.62 2.62
CA GLY A 47 -6.25 5.83 3.04
C GLY A 47 -6.43 4.36 2.67
N VAL A 48 -6.48 3.45 3.64
CA VAL A 48 -6.74 2.02 3.35
C VAL A 48 -8.25 1.77 3.32
N LYS A 49 -8.78 1.65 2.11
CA LYS A 49 -10.21 1.44 1.83
C LYS A 49 -10.66 -0.01 2.03
N ASP A 50 -9.78 -0.95 1.70
CA ASP A 50 -9.98 -2.39 1.95
C ASP A 50 -8.63 -3.07 2.20
N ALA A 51 -8.63 -4.18 2.92
CA ALA A 51 -7.42 -4.92 3.25
C ALA A 51 -7.66 -6.41 3.43
N MET A 52 -6.71 -7.23 2.97
CA MET A 52 -6.76 -8.69 3.09
C MET A 52 -5.43 -9.22 3.59
N PHE A 53 -5.47 -10.25 4.43
CA PHE A 53 -4.32 -11.08 4.77
C PHE A 53 -4.53 -12.47 4.17
N VAL A 54 -3.66 -12.85 3.25
CA VAL A 54 -3.76 -14.11 2.48
C VAL A 54 -2.56 -14.98 2.80
N GLN A 55 -2.80 -16.28 2.94
CA GLN A 55 -1.75 -17.30 3.06
C GLN A 55 -1.87 -18.25 1.86
N LEU A 56 -0.75 -18.50 1.17
CA LEU A 56 -0.70 -19.25 -0.07
C LEU A 56 0.51 -20.20 -0.04
N ASN A 57 0.48 -21.23 -0.87
CA ASN A 57 1.72 -21.93 -1.22
C ASN A 57 2.51 -21.11 -2.24
N ILE A 58 3.82 -21.31 -2.28
CA ILE A 58 4.73 -20.61 -3.19
C ILE A 58 4.43 -20.92 -4.66
N ALA A 59 3.88 -22.11 -4.94
CA ALA A 59 3.45 -22.51 -6.28
C ALA A 59 2.28 -21.66 -6.79
N ASP A 60 1.39 -21.24 -5.89
CA ASP A 60 0.16 -20.51 -6.22
C ASP A 60 0.38 -18.99 -6.18
N TYR A 61 1.41 -18.53 -5.47
CA TYR A 61 1.71 -17.12 -5.22
C TYR A 61 1.66 -16.24 -6.48
N ARG A 62 2.25 -16.71 -7.59
CA ARG A 62 2.34 -15.89 -8.80
C ARG A 62 0.97 -15.72 -9.46
N ASN A 63 0.29 -16.83 -9.73
CA ASN A 63 -0.92 -16.84 -10.55
C ASN A 63 -2.14 -16.39 -9.73
N ASP A 64 -2.30 -16.92 -8.52
CA ASP A 64 -3.52 -16.74 -7.73
C ASP A 64 -3.57 -15.40 -7.00
N LEU A 65 -2.40 -14.76 -6.84
CA LEU A 65 -2.28 -13.44 -6.22
C LEU A 65 -1.78 -12.39 -7.21
N VAL A 66 -0.51 -12.43 -7.60
CA VAL A 66 0.10 -11.31 -8.33
C VAL A 66 -0.57 -11.08 -9.69
N GLU A 67 -0.77 -12.13 -10.47
CA GLU A 67 -1.40 -12.03 -11.79
C GLU A 67 -2.89 -11.69 -11.70
N ARG A 68 -3.60 -12.28 -10.74
CA ARG A 68 -5.01 -11.95 -10.48
C ARG A 68 -5.25 -10.46 -10.24
N PHE A 69 -4.41 -9.81 -9.43
CA PHE A 69 -4.54 -8.37 -9.18
C PHE A 69 -3.99 -7.54 -10.34
N SER A 70 -2.89 -7.98 -10.98
CA SER A 70 -2.33 -7.30 -12.15
C SER A 70 -3.26 -7.31 -13.37
N ALA A 71 -4.22 -8.23 -13.46
CA ALA A 71 -5.23 -8.27 -14.50
C ALA A 71 -6.29 -7.16 -14.36
N GLN A 72 -6.49 -6.61 -13.15
CA GLN A 72 -7.44 -5.52 -12.89
C GLN A 72 -6.78 -4.15 -13.13
N ASP A 73 -5.57 -3.97 -12.61
CA ASP A 73 -4.74 -2.79 -12.82
C ASP A 73 -3.27 -3.23 -12.84
N PRO A 74 -2.49 -2.92 -13.90
CA PRO A 74 -1.11 -3.37 -14.01
C PRO A 74 -0.30 -3.07 -12.75
N LEU A 75 0.28 -4.11 -12.17
CA LEU A 75 1.15 -3.99 -11.01
C LEU A 75 2.60 -3.76 -11.45
N GLU A 76 3.31 -2.90 -10.73
CA GLU A 76 4.74 -2.70 -10.86
C GLU A 76 5.47 -3.04 -9.55
N PRO A 77 6.70 -3.54 -9.61
CA PRO A 77 7.50 -3.79 -8.42
C PRO A 77 7.76 -2.49 -7.64
N ILE A 78 7.76 -2.60 -6.31
CA ILE A 78 8.19 -1.52 -5.41
C ILE A 78 9.02 -2.13 -4.27
N GLU A 79 9.96 -1.35 -3.74
CA GLU A 79 10.71 -1.77 -2.55
C GLU A 79 9.75 -2.10 -1.39
N PRO A 80 9.91 -3.23 -0.67
CA PRO A 80 9.03 -3.60 0.44
C PRO A 80 8.94 -2.53 1.54
N SER A 81 10.05 -1.84 1.82
CA SER A 81 10.09 -0.69 2.74
C SER A 81 9.18 0.43 2.26
N CYS A 82 9.19 0.74 0.96
CA CYS A 82 8.36 1.76 0.35
C CYS A 82 6.89 1.36 0.25
N ALA A 83 6.57 0.09 0.01
CA ALA A 83 5.20 -0.41 0.09
C ALA A 83 4.61 -0.24 1.50
N ARG A 84 5.37 -0.64 2.54
CA ARG A 84 4.95 -0.45 3.93
C ARG A 84 4.76 1.04 4.24
N LYS A 85 5.75 1.88 3.92
CA LYS A 85 5.68 3.33 4.14
C LYS A 85 4.48 3.96 3.44
N LEU A 86 4.23 3.60 2.17
CA LEU A 86 3.09 4.08 1.40
C LEU A 86 1.76 3.77 2.10
N VAL A 87 1.58 2.54 2.56
CA VAL A 87 0.37 2.13 3.29
C VAL A 87 0.23 2.90 4.61
N GLU A 88 1.29 2.99 5.41
CA GLU A 88 1.26 3.69 6.71
C GLU A 88 1.04 5.21 6.54
N ASP A 89 1.66 5.83 5.53
CA ASP A 89 1.49 7.26 5.23
C ASP A 89 0.07 7.55 4.71
N ALA A 90 -0.51 6.65 3.91
CA ALA A 90 -1.90 6.76 3.46
C ALA A 90 -2.90 6.72 4.62
N VAL A 91 -2.68 5.82 5.59
CA VAL A 91 -3.48 5.78 6.82
C VAL A 91 -3.31 7.04 7.65
N ARG A 92 -2.07 7.54 7.79
CA ARG A 92 -1.79 8.79 8.53
C ARG A 92 -2.47 9.99 7.88
N TYR A 93 -2.45 10.08 6.55
CA TYR A 93 -3.14 11.11 5.80
C TYR A 93 -4.66 11.07 6.05
N ALA A 94 -5.26 9.89 5.89
CA ALA A 94 -6.70 9.69 6.08
C ALA A 94 -7.16 10.01 7.52
N ALA A 95 -6.34 9.66 8.51
CA ALA A 95 -6.58 10.01 9.91
C ALA A 95 -6.62 11.53 10.14
N GLY A 96 -5.78 12.29 9.42
CA GLY A 96 -5.82 13.76 9.42
C GLY A 96 -7.12 14.36 8.87
N LEU A 97 -7.87 13.58 8.09
CA LEU A 97 -9.21 13.94 7.57
C LEU A 97 -10.35 13.37 8.42
N GLY A 98 -10.05 12.62 9.49
CA GLY A 98 -11.05 11.96 10.35
C GLY A 98 -11.49 10.57 9.88
N PHE A 99 -10.84 9.99 8.87
CA PHE A 99 -11.13 8.62 8.44
C PHE A 99 -10.32 7.59 9.24
N GLN A 100 -10.93 6.42 9.44
CA GLN A 100 -10.25 5.24 9.98
C GLN A 100 -9.99 4.25 8.84
N PRO A 101 -8.88 3.49 8.86
CA PRO A 101 -8.66 2.46 7.86
C PRO A 101 -9.70 1.34 7.98
N HIS A 102 -9.86 0.56 6.90
CA HIS A 102 -10.72 -0.62 6.89
C HIS A 102 -10.45 -1.55 8.11
N PRO A 103 -11.46 -2.16 8.76
CA PRO A 103 -11.25 -2.98 9.97
C PRO A 103 -10.22 -4.11 9.81
N ASP A 104 -10.11 -4.70 8.62
CA ASP A 104 -9.15 -5.76 8.33
C ASP A 104 -7.71 -5.27 8.17
N TYR A 105 -7.47 -3.96 8.11
CA TYR A 105 -6.14 -3.35 7.99
C TYR A 105 -5.17 -3.89 9.05
N ARG A 106 -5.60 -3.97 10.32
CA ARG A 106 -4.77 -4.46 11.42
C ARG A 106 -4.33 -5.92 11.20
N LYS A 107 -5.20 -6.75 10.62
CA LYS A 107 -4.88 -8.14 10.30
C LYS A 107 -3.92 -8.21 9.12
N ALA A 108 -4.14 -7.42 8.07
CA ALA A 108 -3.27 -7.35 6.89
C ALA A 108 -1.84 -6.86 7.24
N CYS A 109 -1.70 -5.91 8.18
CA CYS A 109 -0.42 -5.39 8.67
C CYS A 109 0.51 -6.47 9.23
N ARG A 110 0.00 -7.65 9.62
CA ARG A 110 0.83 -8.78 10.07
C ARG A 110 1.89 -9.14 9.04
N VAL A 111 1.65 -8.89 7.75
CA VAL A 111 2.61 -9.18 6.69
C VAL A 111 3.91 -8.38 6.82
N PHE A 112 3.85 -7.16 7.35
CA PHE A 112 5.01 -6.25 7.41
C PHE A 112 6.19 -6.88 8.15
N GLY A 113 5.95 -7.65 9.21
CA GLY A 113 7.00 -8.36 9.93
C GLY A 113 8.17 -7.44 10.29
N GLY A 114 9.38 -7.82 9.86
CA GLY A 114 10.60 -7.03 10.08
C GLY A 114 10.93 -6.01 8.98
N THR A 115 10.04 -5.76 8.03
CA THR A 115 10.26 -4.76 6.97
C THR A 115 10.24 -3.36 7.59
N ASP A 116 11.37 -2.67 7.60
CA ASP A 116 11.47 -1.29 8.10
C ASP A 116 10.94 -0.29 7.06
N ALA A 117 9.92 0.49 7.42
CA ALA A 117 9.40 1.57 6.59
C ALA A 117 10.37 2.76 6.49
N GLY A 118 11.20 2.97 7.53
CA GLY A 118 12.18 4.05 7.60
C GLY A 118 13.29 3.93 6.55
N ALA A 119 13.56 2.71 6.07
CA ALA A 119 14.49 2.47 4.97
C ALA A 119 14.02 3.06 3.62
N CYS A 120 12.74 3.43 3.48
CA CYS A 120 12.25 4.09 2.27
C CYS A 120 12.45 5.62 2.32
N THR A 121 13.30 6.12 1.43
CA THR A 121 13.58 7.56 1.28
C THR A 121 12.56 8.31 0.43
N ARG A 122 11.73 7.60 -0.35
CA ARG A 122 10.67 8.20 -1.19
C ARG A 122 9.64 8.93 -0.33
N GLN A 123 9.19 10.09 -0.81
CA GLN A 123 8.04 10.81 -0.26
C GLN A 123 6.81 10.54 -1.12
N PHE A 124 5.67 10.30 -0.47
CA PHE A 124 4.38 10.11 -1.12
C PHE A 124 3.48 11.31 -0.83
N VAL A 125 2.76 11.75 -1.86
CA VAL A 125 1.86 12.90 -1.77
C VAL A 125 0.43 12.39 -1.91
N PHE A 126 -0.42 12.82 -0.99
CA PHE A 126 -1.82 12.40 -0.88
C PHE A 126 -2.76 13.60 -1.05
N GLY A 127 -4.00 13.32 -1.44
CA GLY A 127 -5.04 14.29 -1.72
C GLY A 127 -5.31 14.48 -3.22
N TYR A 128 -6.51 14.95 -3.53
CA TYR A 128 -6.94 15.34 -4.87
C TYR A 128 -6.85 16.86 -5.02
N ASN A 129 -6.27 17.36 -6.12
CA ASN A 129 -6.09 18.80 -6.37
C ASN A 129 -5.43 19.56 -5.20
N ILE A 130 -4.20 19.20 -4.85
CA ILE A 130 -3.31 20.09 -4.09
C ILE A 130 -2.93 21.29 -4.95
N THR A 131 -3.87 22.21 -5.17
CA THR A 131 -3.49 23.61 -5.36
C THR A 131 -2.88 24.05 -4.03
N PRO A 132 -1.64 24.58 -3.99
CA PRO A 132 -1.16 25.22 -2.79
C PRO A 132 -2.16 26.33 -2.45
N LEU A 133 -2.87 26.22 -1.33
CA LEU A 133 -3.83 27.25 -0.88
C LEU A 133 -3.11 28.53 -0.39
N THR A 134 -1.92 28.84 -0.88
CA THR A 134 -1.11 29.95 -0.39
C THR A 134 -1.35 31.29 -1.08
N HIS A 135 -2.25 31.43 -2.06
CA HIS A 135 -2.49 32.74 -2.72
C HIS A 135 -3.94 33.08 -3.11
N ARG A 136 -4.98 32.66 -2.36
CA ARG A 136 -6.34 33.13 -2.70
C ARG A 136 -7.33 33.40 -1.57
N TRP A 137 -6.84 33.64 -0.35
CA TRP A 137 -7.66 34.02 0.81
C TRP A 137 -7.16 35.32 1.47
N ALA A 138 -6.78 36.32 0.67
CA ALA A 138 -6.43 37.66 1.17
C ALA A 138 -7.17 38.83 0.47
N SER A 139 -8.07 38.56 -0.48
CA SER A 139 -8.74 39.62 -1.26
C SER A 139 -10.27 39.54 -1.29
N ALA A 140 -10.87 38.79 -0.37
CA ALA A 140 -12.31 38.83 -0.15
C ALA A 140 -12.62 39.03 1.33
N ARG A 141 -12.46 40.27 1.79
CA ARG A 141 -13.32 40.84 2.83
C ARG A 141 -14.04 42.04 2.19
N PRO A 142 -15.34 42.24 2.49
CA PRO A 142 -16.13 43.33 1.92
C PRO A 142 -15.56 44.70 2.31
#